data_AF-T2MFB8-F1
#
_entry.id   AF-T2MFB8-F1
#
_cell.length_a   1.000
_cell.length_b   1.000
_cell.length_c   1.000
_cell.angle_alpha   90.00
_cell.angle_beta   90.00
_cell.angle_gamma   90.00
#
_symmetry.space_group_name_H-M   'P 1'
#
loop_
_entity.id
_entity.type
_entity.pdbx_description
1 polymer ?
#
loop_
_entity_poly.entity_id
_entity_poly.type
_entity_poly.pdbx_seq_one_letter_code
_entity_poly.pdbx_strand_id
1 'polypeptide(L)'
;MAKVCAFFAFVFFVGVAHAQVLRTSRACEGYGLKIDCTGQGVIEVVSANYGRTLSNVCPGAQSSNVKCNNQAKSLEVARKSCSGRSSCLIQATNAVFGDPCVGTYKYLEVQYRCKVPVHVARACEGFNLKIVCDSHEVIEVLNANYGRTLSNICPGAQSSNIKCKNQAKSLVVVRNSCSGKSSCVIQASNAVFGDPCVGTYKYLEVQYQCKSPVRVARACEGSGLKISCNGHGVINVLNANYGRTLSNICPGAQSSNTKCNNQVKSLAVVRNSCSGRSSCGIQATNAVFGDPCVGTYKYLEVQYQCIPQVNVVRACEGSNLKINCNGNGNIKVLQANYGRKLSNVCPGAQSTNINCNNQGKSLAVTQLQCFGKPSCTVAATNAVFGDPCVGTYKYLEVMYSCF
;
A
#
# COMPACT_ATOMS: atom_id res chain seq x y z
N MET A 1 -14.66 53.62 -4.17
CA MET A 1 -15.21 52.40 -3.53
C MET A 1 -15.02 51.23 -4.49
N ALA A 2 -13.92 50.50 -4.34
CA ALA A 2 -13.57 49.37 -5.21
C ALA A 2 -14.16 48.08 -4.63
N LYS A 3 -15.05 47.41 -5.38
CA LYS A 3 -15.52 46.06 -5.07
C LYS A 3 -14.47 45.06 -5.54
N VAL A 4 -13.76 44.47 -4.59
CA VAL A 4 -12.88 43.32 -4.82
C VAL A 4 -13.75 42.11 -5.18
N CYS A 5 -13.65 41.66 -6.43
CA CYS A 5 -14.28 40.42 -6.88
C CYS A 5 -13.27 39.29 -6.66
N ALA A 6 -13.42 38.54 -5.55
CA ALA A 6 -12.60 37.37 -5.26
C ALA A 6 -13.01 36.21 -6.20
N PHE A 7 -12.25 36.01 -7.27
CA PHE A 7 -12.31 34.80 -8.08
C PHE A 7 -11.79 33.62 -7.24
N PHE A 8 -12.70 32.86 -6.64
CA PHE A 8 -12.40 31.53 -6.14
C PHE A 8 -12.09 30.63 -7.35
N ALA A 9 -10.81 30.35 -7.58
CA ALA A 9 -10.40 29.29 -8.48
C ALA A 9 -10.92 27.95 -7.92
N PHE A 10 -12.02 27.47 -8.48
CA PHE A 10 -12.47 26.09 -8.30
C PHE A 10 -11.40 25.17 -8.88
N VAL A 11 -10.47 24.72 -8.05
CA VAL A 11 -9.69 23.53 -8.34
C VAL A 11 -10.69 22.39 -8.36
N PHE A 12 -11.06 21.94 -9.56
CA PHE A 12 -11.71 20.64 -9.74
C PHE A 12 -10.77 19.58 -9.19
N PHE A 13 -10.96 19.22 -7.91
CA PHE A 13 -10.67 17.88 -7.47
C PHE A 13 -11.58 16.99 -8.29
N VAL A 14 -11.06 16.45 -9.40
CA VAL A 14 -11.56 15.19 -9.90
C VAL A 14 -11.33 14.22 -8.75
N GLY A 15 -12.36 14.06 -7.91
CA GLY A 15 -12.47 12.95 -7.01
C GLY A 15 -12.50 11.72 -7.88
N VAL A 16 -11.32 11.22 -8.24
CA VAL A 16 -11.17 9.86 -8.72
C VAL A 16 -11.57 9.02 -7.53
N ALA A 17 -12.86 8.67 -7.45
CA ALA A 17 -13.27 7.47 -6.78
C ALA A 17 -12.38 6.39 -7.39
N HIS A 18 -11.34 5.99 -6.65
CA HIS A 18 -10.42 4.96 -7.09
C HIS A 18 -11.22 3.67 -7.12
N ALA A 19 -11.93 3.42 -8.22
CA ALA A 19 -12.43 2.10 -8.55
C ALA A 19 -11.19 1.20 -8.47
N GLN A 20 -11.13 0.38 -7.41
CA GLN A 20 -9.93 -0.40 -7.13
C GLN A 20 -9.71 -1.34 -8.30
N VAL A 21 -8.69 -1.03 -9.11
CA VAL A 21 -8.42 -1.67 -10.38
C VAL A 21 -8.13 -3.14 -10.12
N LEU A 22 -8.95 -4.02 -10.73
CA LEU A 22 -8.71 -5.45 -10.71
C LEU A 22 -7.46 -5.75 -11.54
N ARG A 23 -6.48 -6.40 -10.92
CA ARG A 23 -5.22 -6.80 -11.53
C ARG A 23 -5.17 -8.31 -11.66
N THR A 24 -4.47 -8.78 -12.69
CA THR A 24 -4.17 -10.20 -12.89
C THR A 24 -2.67 -10.40 -12.86
N SER A 25 -2.19 -11.39 -12.11
CA SER A 25 -0.79 -11.80 -12.14
C SER A 25 -0.69 -13.31 -12.28
N ARG A 26 0.36 -13.75 -12.97
CA ARG A 26 0.53 -15.15 -13.39
C ARG A 26 1.95 -15.63 -13.12
N ALA A 27 2.10 -16.89 -12.72
CA ALA A 27 3.38 -17.58 -12.67
C ALA A 27 3.20 -19.02 -13.17
N CYS A 28 4.14 -19.48 -13.99
CA CYS A 28 4.13 -20.86 -14.49
C CYS A 28 4.45 -21.86 -13.37
N GLU A 29 4.04 -23.11 -13.52
CA GLU A 29 4.37 -24.18 -12.60
C GLU A 29 5.89 -24.28 -12.40
N GLY A 30 6.31 -24.37 -11.13
CA GLY A 30 7.71 -24.32 -10.68
C GLY A 30 8.21 -22.94 -10.28
N TYR A 31 7.49 -21.87 -10.59
CA TYR A 31 7.92 -20.49 -10.29
C TYR A 31 7.13 -19.84 -9.15
N GLY A 32 7.72 -18.81 -8.54
CA GLY A 32 7.08 -17.99 -7.52
C GLY A 32 6.31 -16.80 -8.10
N LEU A 33 5.05 -16.63 -7.71
CA LEU A 33 4.23 -15.46 -8.01
C LEU A 33 4.37 -14.41 -6.90
N LYS A 34 5.07 -13.30 -7.18
CA LYS A 34 5.10 -12.14 -6.28
C LYS A 34 3.90 -11.23 -6.56
N ILE A 35 3.14 -10.91 -5.52
CA ILE A 35 2.10 -9.86 -5.56
C ILE A 35 2.54 -8.72 -4.64
N ASP A 36 2.40 -7.48 -5.11
CA ASP A 36 2.89 -6.30 -4.39
C ASP A 36 1.88 -5.14 -4.50
N CYS A 37 1.42 -4.69 -3.35
CA CYS A 37 0.57 -3.53 -3.11
C CYS A 37 1.27 -2.49 -2.22
N THR A 38 2.59 -2.60 -2.01
CA THR A 38 3.36 -1.64 -1.20
C THR A 38 3.12 -0.21 -1.70
N GLY A 39 2.74 0.70 -0.79
CA GLY A 39 2.37 2.07 -1.13
C GLY A 39 0.96 2.26 -1.71
N GLN A 40 0.21 1.20 -1.93
CA GLN A 40 -1.18 1.21 -2.44
C GLN A 40 -2.18 0.55 -1.48
N GLY A 41 -1.71 0.11 -0.31
CA GLY A 41 -2.50 -0.54 0.73
C GLY A 41 -2.18 -2.04 0.85
N VAL A 42 -3.23 -2.83 1.06
CA VAL A 42 -3.14 -4.28 1.24
C VAL A 42 -3.80 -5.03 0.09
N ILE A 43 -3.31 -6.24 -0.16
CA ILE A 43 -3.83 -7.14 -1.17
C ILE A 43 -5.21 -7.65 -0.73
N GLU A 44 -6.18 -7.57 -1.64
CA GLU A 44 -7.45 -8.27 -1.58
C GLU A 44 -7.49 -9.27 -2.72
N VAL A 45 -7.40 -10.57 -2.41
CA VAL A 45 -7.50 -11.63 -3.42
C VAL A 45 -8.97 -11.85 -3.79
N VAL A 46 -9.28 -11.65 -5.07
CA VAL A 46 -10.62 -11.77 -5.64
C VAL A 46 -10.85 -13.19 -6.16
N SER A 47 -9.93 -13.71 -6.97
CA SER A 47 -9.97 -15.06 -7.51
C SER A 47 -8.56 -15.63 -7.68
N ALA A 48 -8.44 -16.95 -7.72
CA ALA A 48 -7.17 -17.61 -8.05
C ALA A 48 -7.43 -18.98 -8.69
N ASN A 49 -6.50 -19.42 -9.54
CA ASN A 49 -6.51 -20.74 -10.15
C ASN A 49 -5.08 -21.23 -10.42
N TYR A 50 -4.65 -22.29 -9.76
CA TYR A 50 -3.49 -23.10 -10.15
C TYR A 50 -3.98 -24.26 -11.02
N GLY A 51 -3.79 -24.14 -12.32
CA GLY A 51 -4.33 -25.08 -13.31
C GLY A 51 -3.97 -24.64 -14.72
N ARG A 52 -4.82 -24.91 -15.69
CA ARG A 52 -4.69 -24.40 -17.06
C ARG A 52 -6.06 -24.15 -17.66
N THR A 53 -6.33 -22.89 -17.97
CA THR A 53 -7.58 -22.44 -18.63
C THR A 53 -7.33 -21.81 -19.99
N LEU A 54 -6.07 -21.55 -20.34
CA LEU A 54 -5.63 -20.96 -21.61
C LEU A 54 -4.39 -21.70 -22.12
N SER A 55 -4.31 -21.92 -23.43
CA SER A 55 -3.20 -22.63 -24.08
C SER A 55 -1.97 -21.74 -24.30
N ASN A 56 -2.17 -20.43 -24.44
CA ASN A 56 -1.10 -19.46 -24.72
C ASN A 56 -0.41 -18.89 -23.48
N VAL A 57 -0.90 -19.19 -22.28
CA VAL A 57 -0.28 -18.79 -21.02
C VAL A 57 0.69 -19.89 -20.57
N CYS A 58 1.95 -19.52 -20.30
CA CYS A 58 3.01 -20.48 -19.97
C CYS A 58 3.08 -21.63 -20.97
N PRO A 59 3.38 -21.34 -22.26
CA PRO A 59 3.40 -22.35 -23.30
C PRO A 59 4.53 -23.35 -23.06
N GLY A 60 4.24 -24.63 -23.26
CA GLY A 60 5.18 -25.74 -23.12
C GLY A 60 4.58 -27.07 -23.58
N ALA A 61 5.30 -28.18 -23.36
CA ALA A 61 4.75 -29.50 -23.57
C ALA A 61 3.45 -29.67 -22.74
N GLN A 62 2.44 -30.37 -23.28
CA GLN A 62 1.16 -30.64 -22.60
C GLN A 62 0.28 -29.39 -22.32
N SER A 63 0.31 -28.38 -23.19
CA SER A 63 -0.51 -27.15 -23.06
C SER A 63 -1.91 -27.22 -23.67
N SER A 64 -2.31 -28.36 -24.26
CA SER A 64 -3.60 -28.52 -24.94
C SER A 64 -4.79 -28.70 -24.00
N ASN A 65 -4.56 -29.25 -22.79
CA ASN A 65 -5.62 -29.43 -21.81
C ASN A 65 -5.94 -28.13 -21.07
N VAL A 66 -6.90 -27.37 -21.58
CA VAL A 66 -7.40 -26.11 -20.99
C VAL A 66 -8.60 -26.29 -20.06
N LYS A 67 -8.99 -27.53 -19.76
CA LYS A 67 -10.07 -27.85 -18.82
C LYS A 67 -9.52 -28.24 -17.46
N CYS A 68 -8.50 -27.52 -16.98
CA CYS A 68 -7.86 -27.77 -15.71
C CYS A 68 -8.10 -26.61 -14.72
N ASN A 69 -9.04 -26.82 -13.80
CA ASN A 69 -9.48 -25.82 -12.83
C ASN A 69 -9.25 -26.32 -11.40
N ASN A 70 -8.73 -25.46 -10.54
CA ASN A 70 -8.54 -25.68 -9.10
C ASN A 70 -8.94 -24.43 -8.28
N GLN A 71 -9.95 -23.69 -8.73
CA GLN A 71 -10.31 -22.37 -8.20
C GLN A 71 -10.54 -22.34 -6.69
N ALA A 72 -11.33 -23.29 -6.15
CA ALA A 72 -11.69 -23.29 -4.74
C ALA A 72 -10.44 -23.40 -3.84
N LYS A 73 -9.59 -24.40 -4.09
CA LYS A 73 -8.35 -24.59 -3.32
C LYS A 73 -7.35 -23.46 -3.56
N SER A 74 -7.23 -23.03 -4.81
CA SER A 74 -6.31 -21.95 -5.19
C SER A 74 -6.68 -20.63 -4.51
N LEU A 75 -7.97 -20.32 -4.43
CA LEU A 75 -8.48 -19.12 -3.77
C LEU A 75 -8.23 -19.17 -2.26
N GLU A 76 -8.47 -20.31 -1.62
CA GLU A 76 -8.18 -20.53 -0.19
C GLU A 76 -6.69 -20.25 0.10
N VAL A 77 -5.80 -20.90 -0.66
CA VAL A 77 -4.34 -20.76 -0.51
C VAL A 77 -3.88 -19.32 -0.78
N ALA A 78 -4.36 -18.70 -1.87
CA ALA A 78 -3.99 -17.34 -2.23
C ALA A 78 -4.47 -16.33 -1.18
N ARG A 79 -5.70 -16.45 -0.67
CA ARG A 79 -6.22 -15.58 0.42
C ARG A 79 -5.40 -15.73 1.69
N LYS A 80 -5.14 -16.98 2.12
CA LYS A 80 -4.32 -17.26 3.31
C LYS A 80 -2.91 -16.68 3.18
N SER A 81 -2.36 -16.69 1.98
CA SER A 81 -0.98 -16.26 1.70
C SER A 81 -0.83 -14.76 1.46
N CYS A 82 -1.86 -14.07 0.96
CA CYS A 82 -1.72 -12.70 0.45
C CYS A 82 -2.70 -11.69 1.04
N SER A 83 -3.94 -12.09 1.35
CA SER A 83 -4.96 -11.13 1.75
C SER A 83 -4.57 -10.36 3.02
N GLY A 84 -4.78 -9.05 3.02
CA GLY A 84 -4.43 -8.16 4.13
C GLY A 84 -2.95 -7.80 4.23
N ARG A 85 -2.11 -8.22 3.27
CA ARG A 85 -0.66 -7.95 3.26
C ARG A 85 -0.31 -6.92 2.20
N SER A 86 0.76 -6.15 2.41
CA SER A 86 1.30 -5.26 1.39
C SER A 86 2.03 -6.01 0.27
N SER A 87 2.58 -7.19 0.54
CA SER A 87 3.19 -8.06 -0.47
C SER A 87 3.13 -9.53 -0.04
N CYS A 88 3.19 -10.45 -1.00
CA CYS A 88 3.33 -11.88 -0.75
C CYS A 88 4.07 -12.56 -1.91
N LEU A 89 4.53 -13.79 -1.68
CA LEU A 89 5.08 -14.69 -2.67
C LEU A 89 4.37 -16.05 -2.53
N ILE A 90 3.80 -16.55 -3.62
CA ILE A 90 3.17 -17.88 -3.66
C ILE A 90 3.94 -18.78 -4.62
N GLN A 91 4.33 -19.98 -4.20
CA GLN A 91 4.97 -20.97 -5.07
C GLN A 91 3.92 -21.73 -5.89
N ALA A 92 3.96 -21.61 -7.22
CA ALA A 92 3.06 -22.30 -8.13
C ALA A 92 3.49 -23.76 -8.31
N THR A 93 3.17 -24.64 -7.35
CA THR A 93 3.59 -26.06 -7.36
C THR A 93 2.48 -26.99 -6.88
N ASN A 94 2.56 -28.26 -7.27
CA ASN A 94 1.64 -29.30 -6.81
C ASN A 94 1.71 -29.52 -5.29
N ALA A 95 2.87 -29.27 -4.66
CA ALA A 95 3.01 -29.35 -3.21
C ALA A 95 2.15 -28.31 -2.46
N VAL A 96 1.91 -27.16 -3.08
CA VAL A 96 1.13 -26.07 -2.48
C VAL A 96 -0.37 -26.21 -2.76
N PHE A 97 -0.72 -26.63 -3.98
CA PHE A 97 -2.10 -26.58 -4.48
C PHE A 97 -2.74 -27.96 -4.73
N GLY A 98 -1.97 -29.05 -4.62
CA GLY A 98 -2.32 -30.34 -5.22
C GLY A 98 -2.11 -30.34 -6.74
N ASP A 99 -2.24 -31.51 -7.36
CA ASP A 99 -2.26 -31.62 -8.83
C ASP A 99 -3.70 -31.82 -9.35
N PRO A 100 -4.34 -30.76 -9.86
CA PRO A 100 -5.71 -30.85 -10.38
C PRO A 100 -5.82 -31.56 -11.74
N CYS A 101 -4.71 -31.75 -12.46
CA CYS A 101 -4.70 -32.33 -13.79
C CYS A 101 -3.31 -32.92 -14.10
N VAL A 102 -3.09 -34.16 -13.68
CA VAL A 102 -1.82 -34.87 -13.88
C VAL A 102 -1.44 -34.89 -15.36
N GLY A 103 -0.15 -34.66 -15.66
CA GLY A 103 0.35 -34.61 -17.03
C GLY A 103 -0.09 -33.38 -17.82
N THR A 104 -0.56 -32.32 -17.14
CA THR A 104 -0.79 -31.01 -17.74
C THR A 104 0.13 -29.99 -17.06
N TYR A 105 0.90 -29.24 -17.84
CA TYR A 105 1.73 -28.16 -17.31
C TYR A 105 0.83 -27.01 -16.85
N LYS A 106 0.91 -26.57 -15.59
CA LYS A 106 -0.03 -25.60 -15.01
C LYS A 106 0.57 -24.21 -14.89
N TYR A 107 -0.27 -23.25 -14.53
CA TYR A 107 0.13 -21.93 -14.05
C TYR A 107 -0.81 -21.47 -12.94
N LEU A 108 -0.28 -20.68 -12.02
CA LEU A 108 -1.07 -19.94 -11.04
C LEU A 108 -1.48 -18.61 -11.67
N GLU A 109 -2.77 -18.35 -11.75
CA GLU A 109 -3.35 -17.04 -12.02
C GLU A 109 -4.03 -16.53 -10.76
N VAL A 110 -3.76 -15.28 -10.37
CA VAL A 110 -4.42 -14.62 -9.24
C VAL A 110 -4.96 -13.27 -9.72
N GLN A 111 -6.26 -13.04 -9.48
CA GLN A 111 -6.86 -11.71 -9.62
C GLN A 111 -6.99 -11.06 -8.25
N TYR A 112 -6.53 -9.82 -8.13
CA TYR A 112 -6.49 -9.11 -6.87
C TYR A 112 -6.66 -7.60 -7.05
N ARG A 113 -6.89 -6.91 -5.95
CA ARG A 113 -6.93 -5.44 -5.87
C ARG A 113 -6.06 -4.99 -4.72
N CYS A 114 -5.50 -3.78 -4.81
CA CYS A 114 -4.87 -3.11 -3.69
C CYS A 114 -5.88 -2.19 -3.03
N LYS A 115 -6.18 -2.41 -1.75
CA LYS A 115 -7.14 -1.62 -0.98
C LYS A 115 -6.43 -0.91 0.16
N VAL A 116 -6.69 0.39 0.31
CA VAL A 116 -6.24 1.11 1.50
C VAL A 116 -7.14 0.71 2.69
N PRO A 117 -6.58 0.17 3.79
CA PRO A 117 -7.38 -0.23 4.95
C PRO A 117 -8.13 0.95 5.55
N VAL A 118 -9.42 0.76 5.85
CA VAL A 118 -10.22 1.74 6.59
C VAL A 118 -10.12 1.42 8.07
N HIS A 119 -9.71 2.41 8.85
CA HIS A 119 -9.63 2.36 10.30
C HIS A 119 -10.83 3.07 10.93
N VAL A 120 -11.24 2.60 12.11
CA VAL A 120 -12.29 3.23 12.91
C VAL A 120 -11.68 3.61 14.26
N ALA A 121 -11.73 4.90 14.60
CA ALA A 121 -11.33 5.40 15.91
C ALA A 121 -12.55 5.98 16.64
N ARG A 122 -12.61 5.78 17.96
CA ARG A 122 -13.73 6.23 18.79
C ARG A 122 -13.25 6.91 20.07
N ALA A 123 -13.96 7.94 20.50
CA ALA A 123 -13.81 8.53 21.82
C ALA A 123 -15.19 8.89 22.38
N CYS A 124 -15.42 8.59 23.65
CA CYS A 124 -16.66 8.96 24.34
C CYS A 124 -16.70 10.48 24.57
N GLU A 125 -17.90 11.02 24.71
CA GLU A 125 -18.09 12.45 25.03
C GLU A 125 -17.29 12.84 26.28
N GLY A 126 -16.57 13.96 26.17
CA GLY A 126 -15.63 14.48 27.18
C GLY A 126 -14.16 14.10 26.93
N PHE A 127 -13.89 13.05 26.15
CA PHE A 127 -12.53 12.54 25.93
C PHE A 127 -11.92 13.01 24.59
N ASN A 128 -10.58 12.92 24.52
CA ASN A 128 -9.83 13.21 23.31
C ASN A 128 -9.70 11.97 22.42
N LEU A 129 -10.03 12.11 21.15
CA LEU A 129 -9.73 11.14 20.10
C LEU A 129 -8.37 11.47 19.49
N LYS A 130 -7.41 10.54 19.58
CA LYS A 130 -6.11 10.64 18.89
C LYS A 130 -6.09 9.71 17.67
N ILE A 131 -5.78 10.27 16.50
CA ILE A 131 -5.59 9.55 15.24
C ILE A 131 -4.14 9.74 14.81
N VAL A 132 -3.47 8.65 14.44
CA VAL A 132 -2.06 8.65 14.01
C VAL A 132 -1.92 7.73 12.79
N CYS A 133 -1.22 8.23 11.77
CA CYS A 133 -0.72 7.47 10.64
C CYS A 133 0.81 7.35 10.72
N ASP A 134 1.39 6.45 9.93
CA ASP A 134 2.85 6.33 9.83
C ASP A 134 3.51 7.63 9.34
N SER A 135 4.82 7.80 9.59
CA SER A 135 5.57 9.05 9.31
C SER A 135 5.56 9.50 7.84
N HIS A 136 5.11 8.65 6.91
CA HIS A 136 5.06 8.93 5.47
C HIS A 136 3.63 8.97 4.91
N GLU A 137 2.64 8.84 5.79
CA GLU A 137 1.23 8.82 5.44
C GLU A 137 0.50 9.99 6.07
N VAL A 138 -0.60 10.37 5.43
CA VAL A 138 -1.50 11.40 5.93
C VAL A 138 -2.88 10.81 6.15
N ILE A 139 -3.58 11.36 7.14
CA ILE A 139 -4.96 11.01 7.46
C ILE A 139 -5.87 11.49 6.33
N GLU A 140 -6.68 10.58 5.80
CA GLU A 140 -7.84 10.89 4.97
C GLU A 140 -9.11 10.52 5.72
N VAL A 141 -9.91 11.52 6.06
CA VAL A 141 -11.17 11.32 6.79
C VAL A 141 -12.28 10.96 5.80
N LEU A 142 -12.81 9.75 5.92
CA LEU A 142 -13.88 9.23 5.07
C LEU A 142 -15.26 9.58 5.64
N ASN A 143 -15.45 9.35 6.94
CA ASN A 143 -16.70 9.61 7.64
C ASN A 143 -16.42 10.00 9.09
N ALA A 144 -17.32 10.79 9.70
CA ALA A 144 -17.28 11.08 11.12
C ALA A 144 -18.70 11.30 11.66
N ASN A 145 -18.93 10.92 12.91
CA ASN A 145 -20.18 11.16 13.63
C ASN A 145 -19.91 11.40 15.11
N TYR A 146 -20.14 12.62 15.59
CA TYR A 146 -20.31 12.91 17.01
C TYR A 146 -21.80 12.81 17.36
N GLY A 147 -22.18 11.73 18.03
CA GLY A 147 -23.59 11.40 18.29
C GLY A 147 -23.70 10.02 18.94
N ARG A 148 -24.75 9.26 18.63
CA ARG A 148 -24.90 7.86 19.06
C ARG A 148 -25.71 7.08 18.05
N THR A 149 -25.09 6.05 17.47
CA THR A 149 -25.71 5.12 16.52
C THR A 149 -25.76 3.67 17.01
N LEU A 150 -25.12 3.38 18.15
CA LEU A 150 -25.04 2.06 18.77
C LEU A 150 -25.08 2.21 20.30
N SER A 151 -25.77 1.31 20.98
CA SER A 151 -25.95 1.35 22.44
C SER A 151 -24.74 0.82 23.22
N ASN A 152 -24.01 -0.14 22.66
CA ASN A 152 -22.88 -0.81 23.31
C ASN A 152 -21.54 -0.04 23.22
N ILE A 153 -21.49 1.05 22.47
CA ILE A 153 -20.31 1.93 22.39
C ILE A 153 -20.46 3.03 23.42
N CYS A 154 -19.42 3.25 24.25
CA CYS A 154 -19.45 4.19 25.38
C CYS A 154 -20.69 3.97 26.26
N PRO A 155 -20.78 2.80 26.94
CA PRO A 155 -21.93 2.48 27.76
C PRO A 155 -22.02 3.44 28.96
N GLY A 156 -23.25 3.77 29.35
CA GLY A 156 -23.52 4.72 30.44
C GLY A 156 -25.00 5.06 30.54
N ALA A 157 -25.34 5.96 31.48
CA ALA A 157 -26.67 6.55 31.54
C ALA A 157 -27.02 7.22 30.18
N GLN A 158 -28.30 7.20 29.80
CA GLN A 158 -28.80 7.84 28.56
C GLN A 158 -28.19 7.28 27.25
N SER A 159 -27.94 5.97 27.18
CA SER A 159 -27.36 5.26 26.03
C SER A 159 -28.38 4.59 25.10
N SER A 160 -29.68 4.73 25.38
CA SER A 160 -30.76 4.09 24.61
C SER A 160 -31.06 4.78 23.27
N ASN A 161 -30.82 6.10 23.16
CA ASN A 161 -31.09 6.84 21.94
C ASN A 161 -29.99 6.62 20.88
N ILE A 162 -30.20 5.66 19.99
CA ILE A 162 -29.29 5.32 18.88
C ILE A 162 -29.63 6.02 17.55
N LYS A 163 -30.60 6.94 17.55
CA LYS A 163 -30.98 7.72 16.36
C LYS A 163 -30.31 9.10 16.35
N CYS A 164 -29.20 9.24 17.07
CA CYS A 164 -28.48 10.51 17.18
C CYS A 164 -27.34 10.58 16.15
N LYS A 165 -27.58 11.29 15.05
CA LYS A 165 -26.64 11.45 13.94
C LYS A 165 -26.27 12.92 13.75
N ASN A 166 -24.98 13.19 13.58
CA ASN A 166 -24.43 14.51 13.28
C ASN A 166 -23.37 14.44 12.16
N GLN A 167 -23.56 13.53 11.20
CA GLN A 167 -22.52 13.13 10.26
C GLN A 167 -22.00 14.29 9.41
N ALA A 168 -22.88 15.13 8.85
CA ALA A 168 -22.48 16.22 7.97
C ALA A 168 -21.55 17.23 8.66
N LYS A 169 -21.95 17.73 9.84
CA LYS A 169 -21.15 18.69 10.61
C LYS A 169 -19.88 18.03 11.17
N SER A 170 -20.00 16.81 11.70
CA SER A 170 -18.85 16.07 12.24
C SER A 170 -17.79 15.85 11.17
N LEU A 171 -18.19 15.45 9.96
CA LEU A 171 -17.28 15.21 8.86
C LEU A 171 -16.48 16.45 8.46
N VAL A 172 -17.12 17.62 8.39
CA VAL A 172 -16.44 18.89 8.08
C VAL A 172 -15.45 19.26 9.18
N VAL A 173 -15.87 19.20 10.45
CA VAL A 173 -15.01 19.53 11.60
C VAL A 173 -13.79 18.62 11.67
N VAL A 174 -13.99 17.30 11.54
CA VAL A 174 -12.89 16.33 11.59
C VAL A 174 -11.98 16.45 10.36
N ARG A 175 -12.51 16.69 9.15
CA ARG A 175 -11.69 16.93 7.95
C ARG A 175 -10.80 18.14 8.10
N ASN A 176 -11.35 19.28 8.52
CA ASN A 176 -10.59 20.50 8.72
C ASN A 176 -9.52 20.34 9.80
N SER A 177 -9.80 19.52 10.81
CA SER A 177 -8.88 19.28 11.92
C SER A 177 -7.77 18.29 11.60
N CYS A 178 -8.06 17.21 10.85
CA CYS A 178 -7.16 16.06 10.70
C CYS A 178 -6.67 15.77 9.29
N SER A 179 -7.44 16.06 8.24
CA SER A 179 -7.07 15.64 6.88
C SER A 179 -5.73 16.23 6.46
N GLY A 180 -4.87 15.40 5.87
CA GLY A 180 -3.54 15.82 5.42
C GLY A 180 -2.47 15.86 6.52
N LYS A 181 -2.82 15.61 7.79
CA LYS A 181 -1.86 15.51 8.90
C LYS A 181 -1.46 14.06 9.15
N SER A 182 -0.26 13.82 9.68
CA SER A 182 0.17 12.47 10.13
C SER A 182 -0.37 12.11 11.52
N SER A 183 -0.72 13.10 12.34
CA SER A 183 -1.33 12.91 13.65
C SER A 183 -2.31 14.04 13.94
N CYS A 184 -3.40 13.72 14.63
CA CYS A 184 -4.47 14.65 14.98
C CYS A 184 -5.07 14.28 16.35
N VAL A 185 -5.44 15.29 17.13
CA VAL A 185 -6.19 15.12 18.38
C VAL A 185 -7.44 16.00 18.32
N ILE A 186 -8.60 15.42 18.60
CA ILE A 186 -9.88 16.15 18.64
C ILE A 186 -10.62 15.80 19.93
N GLN A 187 -11.15 16.80 20.64
CA GLN A 187 -12.01 16.57 21.79
C GLN A 187 -13.44 16.24 21.33
N ALA A 188 -14.00 15.13 21.81
CA ALA A 188 -15.39 14.75 21.57
C ALA A 188 -16.33 15.54 22.49
N SER A 189 -16.70 16.77 22.11
CA SER A 189 -17.54 17.63 22.95
C SER A 189 -18.59 18.43 22.16
N ASN A 190 -19.65 18.83 22.87
CA ASN A 190 -20.67 19.75 22.38
C ASN A 190 -20.08 21.09 21.94
N ALA A 191 -19.01 21.57 22.55
CA ALA A 191 -18.34 22.82 22.16
C ALA A 191 -17.74 22.72 20.74
N VAL A 192 -17.23 21.54 20.36
CA VAL A 192 -16.60 21.31 19.05
C VAL A 192 -17.65 21.00 17.97
N PHE A 193 -18.63 20.16 18.29
CA PHE A 193 -19.55 19.59 17.30
C PHE A 193 -20.99 20.13 17.38
N GLY A 194 -21.32 20.91 18.41
CA GLY A 194 -22.71 21.16 18.83
C GLY A 194 -23.33 19.93 19.48
N ASP A 195 -24.51 20.10 20.09
CA ASP A 195 -25.27 18.97 20.65
C ASP A 195 -26.39 18.53 19.68
N PRO A 196 -26.22 17.39 18.99
CA PRO A 196 -27.23 16.86 18.06
C PRO A 196 -28.40 16.17 18.76
N CYS A 197 -28.30 15.83 20.05
CA CYS A 197 -29.31 15.07 20.77
C CYS A 197 -29.16 15.29 22.28
N VAL A 198 -29.72 16.39 22.77
CA VAL A 198 -29.69 16.76 24.19
C VAL A 198 -30.20 15.61 25.07
N GLY A 199 -29.51 15.38 26.20
CA GLY A 199 -29.85 14.30 27.12
C GLY A 199 -29.49 12.90 26.62
N THR A 200 -28.65 12.79 25.59
CA THR A 200 -28.03 11.53 25.14
C THR A 200 -26.53 11.62 25.32
N TYR A 201 -25.92 10.61 25.96
CA TYR A 201 -24.46 10.52 26.08
C TYR A 201 -23.86 10.13 24.73
N LYS A 202 -22.99 10.94 24.14
CA LYS A 202 -22.51 10.75 22.76
C LYS A 202 -21.12 10.13 22.70
N TYR A 203 -20.68 9.79 21.50
CA TYR A 203 -19.30 9.47 21.17
C TYR A 203 -18.97 10.02 19.79
N LEU A 204 -17.70 10.36 19.58
CA LEU A 204 -17.13 10.62 18.27
C LEU A 204 -16.65 9.31 17.67
N GLU A 205 -17.19 8.92 16.52
CA GLU A 205 -16.65 7.87 15.66
C GLU A 205 -16.07 8.50 14.39
N VAL A 206 -14.84 8.13 14.03
CA VAL A 206 -14.17 8.58 12.80
C VAL A 206 -13.72 7.36 12.01
N GLN A 207 -14.13 7.30 10.75
CA GLN A 207 -13.63 6.36 9.76
C GLN A 207 -12.60 7.07 8.89
N TYR A 208 -11.38 6.53 8.84
CA TYR A 208 -10.27 7.18 8.14
C TYR A 208 -9.36 6.16 7.45
N GLN A 209 -8.56 6.65 6.53
CA GLN A 209 -7.48 5.91 5.88
C GLN A 209 -6.16 6.63 6.13
N CYS A 210 -5.07 5.87 6.20
CA CYS A 210 -3.71 6.40 6.09
C CYS A 210 -3.24 6.16 4.65
N LYS A 211 -2.82 7.23 3.97
CA LYS A 211 -2.33 7.14 2.59
C LYS A 211 -1.07 7.94 2.38
N SER A 212 -0.19 7.46 1.51
CA SER A 212 0.95 8.25 1.03
C SER A 212 0.42 9.45 0.22
N PRO A 213 0.79 10.69 0.58
CA PRO A 213 0.33 11.87 -0.16
C PRO A 213 0.93 11.89 -1.57
N VAL A 214 0.09 12.21 -2.56
CA VAL A 214 0.55 12.44 -3.93
C VAL A 214 1.21 13.81 -4.01
N ARG A 215 2.47 13.82 -4.44
CA ARG A 215 3.29 15.03 -4.66
C ARG A 215 3.36 15.31 -6.15
N VAL A 216 3.40 16.60 -6.51
CA VAL A 216 3.55 17.05 -7.89
C VAL A 216 4.85 17.85 -7.99
N ALA A 217 5.74 17.46 -8.91
CA ALA A 217 6.97 18.18 -9.22
C ALA A 217 6.95 18.60 -10.68
N ARG A 218 7.46 19.80 -10.98
CA ARG A 218 7.46 20.38 -12.33
C ARG A 218 8.80 20.99 -12.68
N ALA A 219 9.20 20.87 -13.94
CA ALA A 219 10.30 21.64 -14.54
C ALA A 219 9.92 22.07 -15.96
N CYS A 220 10.29 23.29 -16.33
CA CYS A 220 10.08 23.78 -17.69
C CYS A 220 11.06 23.12 -18.67
N GLU A 221 10.73 23.10 -19.95
CA GLU A 221 11.62 22.61 -21.01
C GLU A 221 13.00 23.29 -20.94
N GLY A 222 14.06 22.49 -21.04
CA GLY A 222 15.46 22.91 -20.87
C GLY A 222 15.98 22.86 -19.43
N SER A 223 15.11 22.67 -18.42
CA SER A 223 15.52 22.62 -17.00
C SER A 223 15.61 21.19 -16.45
N GLY A 224 16.41 21.02 -15.40
CA GLY A 224 16.49 19.78 -14.62
C GLY A 224 15.42 19.72 -13.52
N LEU A 225 14.69 18.60 -13.43
CA LEU A 225 13.77 18.28 -12.35
C LEU A 225 14.45 17.38 -11.32
N LYS A 226 14.52 17.82 -10.06
CA LYS A 226 14.97 17.00 -8.93
C LYS A 226 13.77 16.54 -8.09
N ILE A 227 13.67 15.24 -7.86
CA ILE A 227 12.65 14.61 -7.02
C ILE A 227 13.35 13.90 -5.86
N SER A 228 12.81 14.01 -4.65
CA SER A 228 13.40 13.41 -3.45
C SER A 228 12.34 13.03 -2.42
N CYS A 229 12.56 11.88 -1.78
CA CYS A 229 11.84 11.46 -0.58
C CYS A 229 12.55 11.86 0.72
N ASN A 230 13.71 12.54 0.64
CA ASN A 230 14.45 13.08 1.78
C ASN A 230 14.74 12.03 2.87
N GLY A 231 15.11 10.81 2.46
CA GLY A 231 15.40 9.69 3.37
C GLY A 231 14.16 8.92 3.84
N HIS A 232 12.95 9.41 3.56
CA HIS A 232 11.70 8.82 4.00
C HIS A 232 11.11 7.85 2.95
N GLY A 233 11.88 6.82 2.61
CA GLY A 233 11.50 5.78 1.65
C GLY A 233 11.93 6.08 0.21
N VAL A 234 11.19 5.50 -0.74
CA VAL A 234 11.51 5.51 -2.18
C VAL A 234 10.40 6.12 -3.02
N ILE A 235 10.78 6.67 -4.17
CA ILE A 235 9.89 7.29 -5.13
C ILE A 235 9.06 6.21 -5.82
N ASN A 236 7.74 6.39 -5.83
CA ASN A 236 6.79 5.65 -6.63
C ASN A 236 6.12 6.60 -7.63
N VAL A 237 6.48 6.49 -8.91
CA VAL A 237 5.96 7.37 -9.97
C VAL A 237 4.57 6.90 -10.41
N LEU A 238 3.57 7.74 -10.14
CA LEU A 238 2.18 7.48 -10.50
C LEU A 238 1.87 7.93 -11.92
N ASN A 239 2.29 9.16 -12.24
CA ASN A 239 2.03 9.79 -13.54
C ASN A 239 3.22 10.68 -13.94
N ALA A 240 3.43 10.85 -15.25
CA ALA A 240 4.34 11.87 -15.76
C ALA A 240 3.91 12.32 -17.15
N ASN A 241 4.12 13.60 -17.46
CA ASN A 241 3.89 14.18 -18.77
C ASN A 241 4.94 15.24 -19.09
N TYR A 242 5.77 15.00 -20.10
CA TYR A 242 6.58 16.03 -20.76
C TYR A 242 5.80 16.55 -21.97
N GLY A 243 5.21 17.74 -21.85
CA GLY A 243 4.28 18.30 -22.83
C GLY A 243 3.69 19.61 -22.31
N ARG A 244 2.42 19.88 -22.61
CA ARG A 244 1.68 21.01 -22.06
C ARG A 244 0.19 20.70 -21.97
N THR A 245 -0.33 20.75 -20.75
CA THR A 245 -1.77 20.54 -20.45
C THR A 245 -2.44 21.78 -19.85
N LEU A 246 -1.65 22.77 -19.42
CA LEU A 246 -2.13 24.02 -18.83
C LEU A 246 -1.29 25.19 -19.36
N SER A 247 -1.93 26.34 -19.58
CA SER A 247 -1.29 27.54 -20.14
C SER A 247 -0.50 28.34 -19.10
N ASN A 248 -0.91 28.29 -17.83
CA ASN A 248 -0.31 29.07 -16.74
C ASN A 248 0.93 28.43 -16.09
N ILE A 249 1.26 27.18 -16.43
CA ILE A 249 2.47 26.49 -15.96
C ILE A 249 3.60 26.74 -16.96
N CYS A 250 4.77 27.17 -16.45
CA CYS A 250 5.92 27.55 -17.29
C CYS A 250 5.48 28.55 -18.39
N PRO A 251 5.05 29.76 -17.99
CA PRO A 251 4.58 30.76 -18.94
C PRO A 251 5.72 31.19 -19.86
N GLY A 252 5.40 31.39 -21.14
CA GLY A 252 6.36 31.77 -22.17
C GLY A 252 5.67 31.91 -23.53
N ALA A 253 6.46 32.19 -24.57
CA ALA A 253 5.99 32.14 -25.95
C ALA A 253 5.41 30.74 -26.27
N GLN A 254 4.37 30.68 -27.10
CA GLN A 254 3.76 29.42 -27.57
C GLN A 254 3.15 28.55 -26.44
N SER A 255 2.50 29.18 -25.45
CA SER A 255 1.85 28.52 -24.31
C SER A 255 0.36 28.20 -24.51
N SER A 256 -0.20 28.52 -25.68
CA SER A 256 -1.63 28.35 -25.99
C SER A 256 -2.04 26.90 -26.27
N ASN A 257 -1.12 26.07 -26.76
CA ASN A 257 -1.42 24.66 -27.05
C ASN A 257 -1.38 23.81 -25.76
N THR A 258 -2.55 23.59 -25.17
CA THR A 258 -2.74 22.77 -23.95
C THR A 258 -3.18 21.34 -24.23
N LYS A 259 -3.17 20.90 -25.50
CA LYS A 259 -3.51 19.52 -25.89
C LYS A 259 -2.27 18.65 -26.11
N CYS A 260 -1.11 19.11 -25.65
CA CYS A 260 0.15 18.42 -25.83
C CYS A 260 0.39 17.40 -24.71
N ASN A 261 0.02 16.14 -24.98
CA ASN A 261 0.13 15.03 -24.03
C ASN A 261 1.10 13.96 -24.56
N ASN A 262 2.08 13.59 -23.74
CA ASN A 262 3.07 12.54 -23.98
C ASN A 262 3.14 11.55 -22.80
N GLN A 263 2.03 11.32 -22.11
CA GLN A 263 1.98 10.63 -20.83
C GLN A 263 2.56 9.21 -20.87
N VAL A 264 2.25 8.42 -21.90
CA VAL A 264 2.70 7.01 -21.99
C VAL A 264 4.23 6.92 -22.00
N LYS A 265 4.88 7.66 -22.91
CA LYS A 265 6.34 7.69 -23.03
C LYS A 265 7.00 8.36 -21.83
N SER A 266 6.45 9.50 -21.39
CA SER A 266 6.97 10.23 -20.23
C SER A 266 6.94 9.39 -18.96
N LEU A 267 5.84 8.67 -18.70
CA LEU A 267 5.69 7.79 -17.56
C LEU A 267 6.70 6.66 -17.57
N ALA A 268 6.95 6.04 -18.74
CA ALA A 268 7.95 4.98 -18.87
C ALA A 268 9.37 5.50 -18.56
N VAL A 269 9.75 6.64 -19.16
CA VAL A 269 11.08 7.26 -18.96
C VAL A 269 11.29 7.64 -17.48
N VAL A 270 10.31 8.32 -16.87
CA VAL A 270 10.42 8.76 -15.47
C VAL A 270 10.39 7.58 -14.50
N ARG A 271 9.59 6.54 -14.74
CA ARG A 271 9.61 5.32 -13.93
C ARG A 271 10.96 4.63 -13.96
N ASN A 272 11.52 4.43 -15.14
CA ASN A 272 12.82 3.78 -15.30
C ASN A 272 13.95 4.57 -14.62
N SER A 273 13.82 5.90 -14.62
CA SER A 273 14.84 6.79 -14.04
C SER A 273 14.71 6.95 -12.52
N CYS A 274 13.49 7.02 -11.98
CA CYS A 274 13.26 7.44 -10.59
C CYS A 274 12.63 6.39 -9.67
N SER A 275 11.80 5.47 -10.18
CA SER A 275 11.06 4.56 -9.30
C SER A 275 12.00 3.67 -8.48
N GLY A 276 11.71 3.51 -7.20
CA GLY A 276 12.52 2.73 -6.26
C GLY A 276 13.78 3.45 -5.76
N ARG A 277 14.05 4.69 -6.18
CA ARG A 277 15.16 5.51 -5.66
C ARG A 277 14.69 6.48 -4.58
N SER A 278 15.56 6.84 -3.65
CA SER A 278 15.27 7.87 -2.63
C SER A 278 15.33 9.29 -3.20
N SER A 279 16.15 9.52 -4.22
CA SER A 279 16.20 10.77 -4.99
C SER A 279 16.56 10.49 -6.46
N CYS A 280 16.14 11.38 -7.34
CA CYS A 280 16.28 11.26 -8.79
C CYS A 280 16.38 12.66 -9.44
N GLY A 281 17.15 12.78 -10.52
CA GLY A 281 17.22 13.97 -11.37
C GLY A 281 16.92 13.60 -12.82
N ILE A 282 16.09 14.39 -13.50
CA ILE A 282 15.72 14.19 -14.91
C ILE A 282 15.76 15.52 -15.66
N GLN A 283 16.33 15.55 -16.86
CA GLN A 283 16.30 16.73 -17.73
C GLN A 283 15.00 16.79 -18.55
N ALA A 284 14.26 17.88 -18.44
CA ALA A 284 13.03 18.11 -19.21
C ALA A 284 13.38 18.58 -20.63
N THR A 285 13.78 17.66 -21.51
CA THR A 285 14.24 17.99 -22.87
C THR A 285 13.70 17.03 -23.93
N ASN A 286 13.68 17.49 -25.18
CA ASN A 286 13.28 16.67 -26.33
C ASN A 286 14.24 15.49 -26.56
N ALA A 287 15.51 15.60 -26.15
CA ALA A 287 16.46 14.49 -26.22
C ALA A 287 16.06 13.31 -25.32
N VAL A 288 15.48 13.59 -24.14
CA VAL A 288 15.05 12.56 -23.18
C VAL A 288 13.68 11.99 -23.54
N PHE A 289 12.74 12.85 -23.94
CA PHE A 289 11.32 12.48 -24.08
C PHE A 289 10.82 12.43 -25.53
N GLY A 290 11.60 12.87 -26.52
CA GLY A 290 11.11 13.28 -27.84
C GLY A 290 10.34 14.60 -27.78
N ASP A 291 9.99 15.15 -28.95
CA ASP A 291 9.12 16.33 -29.04
C ASP A 291 7.69 15.91 -29.42
N PRO A 292 6.74 15.91 -28.48
CA PRO A 292 5.34 15.55 -28.75
C PRO A 292 4.54 16.65 -29.45
N CYS A 293 5.03 17.89 -29.48
CA CYS A 293 4.31 19.03 -30.03
C CYS A 293 5.29 20.15 -30.42
N VAL A 294 5.84 20.04 -31.62
CA VAL A 294 6.79 21.01 -32.17
C VAL A 294 6.19 22.43 -32.16
N GLY A 295 6.99 23.42 -31.77
CA GLY A 295 6.54 24.81 -31.65
C GLY A 295 5.62 25.07 -30.47
N THR A 296 5.60 24.19 -29.47
CA THR A 296 4.97 24.44 -28.17
C THR A 296 6.04 24.34 -27.09
N TYR A 297 6.13 25.36 -26.23
CA TYR A 297 7.03 25.33 -25.08
C TYR A 297 6.49 24.37 -24.03
N LYS A 298 7.24 23.35 -23.62
CA LYS A 298 6.74 22.25 -22.79
C LYS A 298 7.17 22.40 -21.33
N TYR A 299 6.63 21.53 -20.48
CA TYR A 299 7.11 21.27 -19.13
C TYR A 299 6.96 19.77 -18.81
N LEU A 300 7.85 19.26 -17.97
CA LEU A 300 7.72 17.97 -17.33
C LEU A 300 6.91 18.15 -16.05
N GLU A 301 5.75 17.50 -15.93
CA GLU A 301 5.03 17.31 -14.68
C GLU A 301 5.13 15.84 -14.25
N VAL A 302 5.51 15.59 -13.00
CA VAL A 302 5.58 14.25 -12.40
C VAL A 302 4.72 14.21 -11.15
N GLN A 303 3.78 13.26 -11.10
CA GLN A 303 3.01 12.93 -9.91
C GLN A 303 3.58 11.66 -9.29
N TYR A 304 3.99 11.73 -8.02
CA TYR A 304 4.67 10.63 -7.34
C TYR A 304 4.28 10.55 -5.87
N GLN A 305 4.52 9.40 -5.26
CA GLN A 305 4.43 9.19 -3.82
C GLN A 305 5.80 8.80 -3.28
N CYS A 306 6.04 9.12 -2.01
CA CYS A 306 7.13 8.51 -1.24
C CYS A 306 6.53 7.36 -0.44
N ILE A 307 6.97 6.15 -0.73
CA ILE A 307 6.48 4.93 -0.11
C ILE A 307 7.61 4.29 0.71
N PRO A 308 7.30 3.59 1.82
CA PRO A 308 8.34 2.96 2.63
C PRO A 308 9.23 2.03 1.81
N GLN A 309 10.54 2.14 1.99
CA GLN A 309 11.47 1.15 1.45
C GLN A 309 11.33 -0.14 2.25
N VAL A 310 10.96 -1.23 1.58
CA VAL A 310 10.81 -2.54 2.21
C VAL A 310 12.08 -3.35 1.98
N ASN A 311 12.71 -3.75 3.08
CA ASN A 311 13.88 -4.60 3.10
C ASN A 311 13.49 -6.02 3.50
N VAL A 312 14.11 -7.03 2.89
CA VAL A 312 13.89 -8.45 3.21
C VAL A 312 15.21 -9.04 3.68
N VAL A 313 15.23 -9.60 4.89
CA VAL A 313 16.40 -10.23 5.49
C VAL A 313 16.06 -11.63 5.97
N ARG A 314 17.07 -12.52 5.99
CA ARG A 314 16.88 -13.94 6.32
C ARG A 314 18.00 -14.46 7.21
N ALA A 315 17.66 -15.37 8.12
CA ALA A 315 18.63 -16.17 8.87
C ALA A 315 18.12 -17.61 8.98
N CYS A 316 19.01 -18.58 8.78
CA CYS A 316 18.68 -19.99 8.91
C CYS A 316 18.45 -20.38 10.38
N GLU A 317 17.71 -21.47 10.60
CA GLU A 317 17.48 -22.00 11.95
C GLU A 317 18.82 -22.25 12.68
N GLY A 318 18.89 -21.79 13.92
CA GLY A 318 20.10 -21.80 14.76
C GLY A 318 20.96 -20.53 14.67
N SER A 319 20.71 -19.64 13.70
CA SER A 319 21.46 -18.39 13.52
C SER A 319 20.74 -17.16 14.09
N ASN A 320 21.49 -16.07 14.27
CA ASN A 320 20.95 -14.77 14.66
C ASN A 320 20.70 -13.88 13.43
N LEU A 321 19.47 -13.37 13.30
CA LEU A 321 19.10 -12.39 12.29
C LEU A 321 19.37 -10.97 12.80
N LYS A 322 20.27 -10.24 12.15
CA LYS A 322 20.48 -8.81 12.41
C LYS A 322 19.59 -7.97 11.50
N ILE A 323 18.86 -7.02 12.08
CA ILE A 323 18.05 -6.03 11.37
C ILE A 323 18.59 -4.64 11.75
N ASN A 324 18.83 -3.78 10.76
CA ASN A 324 19.41 -2.45 10.99
C ASN A 324 18.87 -1.45 9.96
N CYS A 325 18.57 -0.24 10.43
CA CYS A 325 18.22 0.89 9.58
C CYS A 325 19.43 1.71 9.12
N ASN A 326 20.64 1.37 9.55
CA ASN A 326 21.90 2.01 9.15
C ASN A 326 21.87 3.55 9.29
N GLY A 327 21.23 4.04 10.37
CA GLY A 327 21.07 5.47 10.63
C GLY A 327 19.83 6.13 10.00
N ASN A 328 19.08 5.43 9.15
CA ASN A 328 17.89 5.96 8.47
C ASN A 328 16.58 5.72 9.25
N GLY A 329 16.58 6.00 10.56
CA GLY A 329 15.38 5.91 11.40
C GLY A 329 15.23 4.59 12.15
N ASN A 330 13.98 4.24 12.48
CA ASN A 330 13.65 3.12 13.36
C ASN A 330 12.95 1.97 12.63
N ILE A 331 13.15 0.74 13.11
CA ILE A 331 12.61 -0.46 12.50
C ILE A 331 11.10 -0.55 12.73
N LYS A 332 10.36 -0.83 11.64
CA LYS A 332 8.99 -1.34 11.66
C LYS A 332 8.93 -2.68 10.95
N VAL A 333 8.54 -3.74 11.66
CA VAL A 333 8.37 -5.06 11.04
C VAL A 333 7.03 -5.08 10.31
N LEU A 334 7.08 -5.39 9.02
CA LEU A 334 5.91 -5.48 8.16
C LEU A 334 5.39 -6.91 8.10
N GLN A 335 6.30 -7.87 7.98
CA GLN A 335 6.01 -9.31 7.98
C GLN A 335 7.20 -10.07 8.57
N ALA A 336 6.93 -11.19 9.21
CA ALA A 336 7.97 -12.14 9.60
C ALA A 336 7.44 -13.56 9.48
N ASN A 337 8.31 -14.52 9.18
CA ASN A 337 7.98 -15.94 9.17
C ASN A 337 9.21 -16.76 9.56
N TYR A 338 9.20 -17.33 10.77
CA TYR A 338 10.07 -18.44 11.14
C TYR A 338 9.43 -19.74 10.68
N GLY A 339 9.95 -20.33 9.62
CA GLY A 339 9.35 -21.49 8.96
C GLY A 339 10.07 -21.78 7.65
N ARG A 340 9.34 -22.17 6.62
CA ARG A 340 9.89 -22.39 5.27
C ARG A 340 8.83 -22.18 4.21
N LYS A 341 9.12 -21.28 3.25
CA LYS A 341 8.28 -21.01 2.06
C LYS A 341 9.00 -21.24 0.73
N LEU A 342 10.32 -21.43 0.79
CA LEU A 342 11.20 -21.61 -0.37
C LEU A 342 12.16 -22.77 -0.08
N SER A 343 12.35 -23.66 -1.06
CA SER A 343 13.28 -24.80 -0.94
C SER A 343 14.74 -24.38 -1.09
N ASN A 344 15.02 -23.36 -1.89
CA ASN A 344 16.37 -22.88 -2.19
C ASN A 344 16.95 -21.89 -1.15
N VAL A 345 16.15 -21.48 -0.16
CA VAL A 345 16.61 -20.62 0.94
C VAL A 345 17.05 -21.48 2.11
N CYS A 346 18.26 -21.24 2.64
CA CYS A 346 18.86 -22.08 3.70
C CYS A 346 18.83 -23.57 3.31
N PRO A 347 19.57 -23.96 2.27
CA PRO A 347 19.58 -25.34 1.79
C PRO A 347 20.19 -26.25 2.87
N GLY A 348 19.60 -27.43 3.04
CA GLY A 348 20.00 -28.41 4.04
C GLY A 348 19.10 -29.66 3.97
N ALA A 349 19.36 -30.62 4.86
CA ALA A 349 18.47 -31.77 5.05
C ALA A 349 17.04 -31.27 5.39
N GLN A 350 16.01 -31.98 4.90
CA GLN A 350 14.60 -31.67 5.19
C GLN A 350 14.10 -30.28 4.72
N SER A 351 14.52 -29.85 3.51
CA SER A 351 14.14 -28.57 2.89
C SER A 351 12.93 -28.63 1.94
N THR A 352 12.29 -29.80 1.81
CA THR A 352 11.21 -30.06 0.85
C THR A 352 9.86 -29.49 1.28
N ASN A 353 9.61 -29.38 2.59
CA ASN A 353 8.36 -28.82 3.12
C ASN A 353 8.36 -27.29 3.05
N ILE A 354 7.79 -26.74 1.98
CA ILE A 354 7.63 -25.29 1.75
C ILE A 354 6.30 -24.72 2.24
N ASN A 355 5.49 -25.53 2.93
CA ASN A 355 4.20 -25.13 3.48
C ASN A 355 4.28 -24.81 4.98
N CYS A 356 5.46 -24.41 5.46
CA CYS A 356 5.71 -24.16 6.87
C CYS A 356 5.58 -22.67 7.21
N ASN A 357 4.44 -22.31 7.80
CA ASN A 357 4.05 -20.93 8.08
C ASN A 357 3.83 -20.69 9.58
N ASN A 358 4.52 -19.71 10.14
CA ASN A 358 4.38 -19.25 11.53
C ASN A 358 4.21 -17.72 11.60
N GLN A 359 3.63 -17.12 10.58
CA GLN A 359 3.71 -15.68 10.38
C GLN A 359 3.07 -14.83 11.49
N GLY A 360 1.96 -15.26 12.08
CA GLY A 360 1.30 -14.52 13.14
C GLY A 360 2.18 -14.36 14.38
N LYS A 361 2.70 -15.48 14.90
CA LYS A 361 3.62 -15.49 16.04
C LYS A 361 4.96 -14.85 15.70
N SER A 362 5.48 -15.13 14.50
CA SER A 362 6.75 -14.55 14.04
C SER A 362 6.69 -13.02 13.97
N LEU A 363 5.61 -12.47 13.41
CA LEU A 363 5.39 -11.02 13.35
C LEU A 363 5.30 -10.43 14.75
N ALA A 364 4.46 -11.01 15.63
CA ALA A 364 4.29 -10.51 16.99
C ALA A 364 5.61 -10.47 17.77
N VAL A 365 6.38 -11.56 17.75
CA VAL A 365 7.65 -11.67 18.47
C VAL A 365 8.70 -10.73 17.89
N THR A 366 8.87 -10.72 16.56
CA THR A 366 9.88 -9.86 15.90
C THR A 366 9.53 -8.38 16.09
N GLN A 367 8.25 -8.02 15.97
CA GLN A 367 7.77 -6.66 16.19
C GLN A 367 8.03 -6.23 17.64
N LEU A 368 7.70 -7.07 18.63
CA LEU A 368 7.96 -6.77 20.03
C LEU A 368 9.46 -6.54 20.31
N GLN A 369 10.33 -7.33 19.68
CA GLN A 369 11.78 -7.22 19.90
C GLN A 369 12.44 -6.05 19.16
N CYS A 370 11.93 -5.67 17.99
CA CYS A 370 12.60 -4.77 17.06
C CYS A 370 11.93 -3.42 16.84
N PHE A 371 10.61 -3.30 17.06
CA PHE A 371 9.89 -2.08 16.73
C PHE A 371 10.45 -0.87 17.46
N GLY A 372 10.62 0.24 16.72
CA GLY A 372 11.08 1.50 17.27
C GLY A 372 12.58 1.55 17.58
N LYS A 373 13.34 0.46 17.34
CA LYS A 373 14.79 0.43 17.52
C LYS A 373 15.52 0.71 16.20
N PRO A 374 16.70 1.36 16.22
CA PRO A 374 17.50 1.56 15.00
C PRO A 374 18.16 0.26 14.51
N SER A 375 18.41 -0.68 15.43
CA SER A 375 18.91 -2.02 15.13
C SER A 375 18.35 -3.04 16.13
N CYS A 376 18.21 -4.30 15.72
CA CYS A 376 17.85 -5.41 16.59
C CYS A 376 18.51 -6.72 16.11
N THR A 377 18.58 -7.70 17.01
CA THR A 377 18.98 -9.07 16.67
C THR A 377 17.92 -10.03 17.17
N VAL A 378 17.53 -10.99 16.33
CA VAL A 378 16.49 -11.98 16.63
C VAL A 378 17.03 -13.37 16.35
N ALA A 379 17.02 -14.26 17.35
CA ALA A 379 17.47 -15.64 17.18
C ALA A 379 16.43 -16.46 16.41
N ALA A 380 16.81 -17.06 15.29
CA ALA A 380 15.95 -17.92 14.48
C ALA A 380 15.90 -19.33 15.08
N THR A 381 15.16 -19.51 16.18
CA THR A 381 15.11 -20.81 16.89
C THR A 381 13.70 -21.19 17.34
N ASN A 382 13.51 -22.49 17.60
CA ASN A 382 12.25 -23.02 18.13
C ASN A 382 11.95 -22.50 19.55
N ALA A 383 12.97 -22.14 20.34
CA ALA A 383 12.78 -21.53 21.65
C ALA A 383 12.09 -20.15 21.56
N VAL A 384 12.39 -19.37 20.51
CA VAL A 384 11.81 -18.03 20.32
C VAL A 384 10.43 -18.11 19.67
N PHE A 385 10.28 -18.95 18.65
CA PHE A 385 9.08 -18.95 17.79
C PHE A 385 8.17 -20.17 17.96
N GLY A 386 8.58 -21.19 18.72
CA GLY A 386 8.00 -22.55 18.64
C GLY A 386 8.42 -23.26 17.35
N ASP A 387 8.10 -24.56 17.24
CA ASP A 387 8.32 -25.32 16.01
C ASP A 387 7.00 -25.46 15.21
N PRO A 388 6.83 -24.69 14.12
CA PRO A 388 5.64 -24.78 13.27
C PRO A 388 5.60 -26.01 12.36
N CYS A 389 6.73 -26.72 12.19
CA CYS A 389 6.84 -27.85 11.27
C CYS A 389 8.00 -28.76 11.68
N VAL A 390 7.73 -29.66 12.63
CA VAL A 390 8.71 -30.61 13.15
C VAL A 390 9.34 -31.43 12.01
N GLY A 391 10.66 -31.59 12.06
CA GLY A 391 11.41 -32.32 11.03
C GLY A 391 11.54 -31.56 9.70
N THR A 392 11.35 -30.24 9.71
CA THR A 392 11.68 -29.35 8.60
C THR A 392 12.73 -28.34 9.06
N TYR A 393 13.82 -28.20 8.32
CA TYR A 393 14.82 -27.16 8.60
C TYR A 393 14.25 -25.79 8.27
N LYS A 394 14.23 -24.84 9.19
CA LYS A 394 13.52 -23.55 9.03
C LYS A 394 14.48 -22.40 8.76
N TYR A 395 13.91 -21.23 8.46
CA TYR A 395 14.59 -19.95 8.46
C TYR A 395 13.62 -18.86 8.91
N LEU A 396 14.14 -17.82 9.56
CA LEU A 396 13.43 -16.59 9.83
C LEU A 396 13.61 -15.65 8.63
N GLU A 397 12.52 -15.33 7.93
CA GLU A 397 12.47 -14.24 6.96
C GLU A 397 11.70 -13.06 7.56
N VAL A 398 12.28 -11.87 7.51
CA VAL A 398 11.65 -10.63 7.99
C VAL A 398 11.62 -9.59 6.88
N MET A 399 10.43 -9.07 6.62
CA MET A 399 10.21 -7.87 5.82
C MET A 399 10.02 -6.69 6.76
N TYR A 400 10.81 -5.64 6.61
CA TYR A 400 10.75 -4.46 7.48
C TYR A 400 10.96 -3.18 6.66
N SER A 401 10.53 -2.06 7.22
CA SER A 401 10.88 -0.72 6.75
C SER A 401 11.54 0.07 7.87
N CYS A 402 12.19 1.16 7.49
CA CYS A 402 12.71 2.16 8.42
C CYS A 402 11.88 3.44 8.29
N PHE A 403 11.53 4.06 9.41
CA PHE A 403 10.58 5.19 9.46
C PHE A 403 11.09 6.40 10.26
#